data_AF-A0A3P7MSE4-F1
#
_entry.id   AF-A0A3P7MSE4-F1
#
_cell.length_a   1.000
_cell.length_b   1.000
_cell.length_c   1.000
_cell.angle_alpha   90.00
_cell.angle_beta   90.00
_cell.angle_gamma   90.00
#
_symmetry.space_group_name_H-M   'P 1'
#
loop_
_entity.id
_entity.type
_entity.pdbx_description
1 polymer ?
#
loop_
_entity_poly.entity_id
_entity_poly.type
_entity_poly.pdbx_seq_one_letter_code
_entity_poly.pdbx_strand_id
1 'polypeptide(L)'
;MMTKICLLSPPSPSEASDHSSDFNLDPERNFDQLPMPFRLIDSILQDLICRAWDAICVHRSRRPPNSAVLTFMQHEMGEAANVCCISKARQCLFSASGSNLSLFSSVGEKLFTVSYQTGVITSIQCNDTASTHVVPLVVTFSSGQSDLMLWTGRKVIRVQQLPIDASKQFLLSFAFSACGNYLSAVYEGN
;
A
#
# COMPACT_ATOMS: atom_id res chain seq x y z
N MET A 1 -25.62 49.42 43.25
CA MET A 1 -25.24 48.77 44.52
C MET A 1 -26.42 47.91 44.96
N MET A 2 -26.18 46.62 45.23
CA MET A 2 -27.07 45.63 45.90
C MET A 2 -28.51 45.40 45.40
N THR A 3 -28.71 44.14 44.99
CA THR A 3 -29.93 43.38 44.70
C THR A 3 -30.88 43.25 45.91
N LYS A 4 -32.18 43.03 45.67
CA LYS A 4 -32.95 42.07 46.49
C LYS A 4 -34.09 41.40 45.72
N ILE A 5 -34.35 40.16 46.11
CA ILE A 5 -35.20 39.15 45.46
C ILE A 5 -36.56 39.10 46.16
N CYS A 6 -37.63 38.79 45.42
CA CYS A 6 -38.84 38.20 46.00
C CYS A 6 -39.12 36.84 45.36
N LEU A 7 -39.39 35.84 46.21
CA LEU A 7 -39.65 34.44 45.85
C LEU A 7 -41.16 34.14 45.76
N LEU A 8 -41.48 33.02 45.13
CA LEU A 8 -42.81 32.56 44.68
C LEU A 8 -43.80 32.19 45.81
N SER A 9 -45.10 32.18 45.48
CA SER A 9 -46.10 31.23 46.00
C SER A 9 -47.27 31.08 44.99
N PRO A 10 -48.03 29.95 44.96
CA PRO A 10 -48.66 29.44 43.74
C PRO A 10 -50.21 29.42 43.75
N PRO A 11 -50.83 28.95 42.65
CA PRO A 11 -51.66 27.74 42.71
C PRO A 11 -51.39 26.81 41.50
N SER A 12 -51.71 25.53 41.45
CA SER A 12 -52.06 24.41 42.34
C SER A 12 -52.28 23.22 41.36
N PRO A 13 -52.06 21.95 41.73
CA PRO A 13 -52.06 20.86 40.75
C PRO A 13 -53.48 20.54 40.27
N SER A 14 -53.66 20.50 38.95
CA SER A 14 -54.79 19.78 38.35
C SER A 14 -54.30 18.38 37.96
N GLU A 15 -54.56 17.41 38.83
CA GLU A 15 -54.46 16.00 38.46
C GLU A 15 -55.59 15.68 37.47
N ALA A 16 -55.23 15.55 36.20
CA ALA A 16 -56.03 14.88 35.19
C ALA A 16 -55.15 13.83 34.55
N SER A 17 -55.29 12.60 35.03
CA SER A 17 -54.71 11.41 34.42
C SER A 17 -55.14 11.30 32.97
N ASP A 18 -54.21 11.08 32.06
CA ASP A 18 -54.45 10.02 31.08
C ASP A 18 -53.17 9.33 30.61
N HIS A 19 -53.33 8.08 30.20
CA HIS A 19 -52.25 7.20 29.82
C HIS A 19 -51.81 7.45 28.38
N SER A 20 -50.51 7.70 28.17
CA SER A 20 -49.79 6.96 27.13
C SER A 20 -48.29 7.02 27.34
N SER A 21 -47.68 5.84 27.34
CA SER A 21 -46.26 5.67 27.08
C SER A 21 -45.93 6.15 25.67
N ASP A 22 -45.34 7.35 25.53
CA ASP A 22 -44.64 7.78 24.31
C ASP A 22 -43.31 7.02 24.14
N PHE A 23 -43.42 5.68 24.13
CA PHE A 23 -42.41 4.73 23.70
C PHE A 23 -42.50 4.45 22.19
N ASN A 24 -43.34 5.22 21.47
CA ASN A 24 -43.36 5.31 20.01
C ASN A 24 -42.48 6.48 19.55
N LEU A 25 -41.21 6.47 19.98
CA LEU A 25 -40.16 7.17 19.25
C LEU A 25 -40.00 6.47 17.91
N ASP A 26 -40.61 7.05 16.88
CA ASP A 26 -40.47 6.66 15.48
C ASP A 26 -38.97 6.50 15.14
N PRO A 27 -38.47 5.28 14.85
CA PRO A 27 -37.04 5.02 14.72
C PRO A 27 -36.40 5.77 13.55
N GLU A 28 -37.20 6.26 12.60
CA GLU A 28 -36.69 7.03 11.45
C GLU A 28 -36.37 8.49 11.80
N ARG A 29 -36.92 9.05 12.88
CA ARG A 29 -36.65 10.45 13.30
C ARG A 29 -35.21 10.70 13.77
N ASN A 30 -34.41 9.66 14.03
CA ASN A 30 -32.99 9.83 14.37
C ASN A 30 -32.11 10.20 13.16
N PHE A 31 -32.62 10.16 11.93
CA PHE A 31 -31.86 10.48 10.72
C PHE A 31 -32.06 11.93 10.22
N ASP A 32 -32.99 12.67 10.83
CA ASP A 32 -33.22 14.06 10.47
C ASP A 32 -32.16 15.00 11.06
N GLN A 33 -31.24 15.38 10.19
CA GLN A 33 -30.38 16.57 10.29
C GLN A 33 -29.24 16.51 11.32
N LEU A 34 -28.30 15.58 11.11
CA LEU A 34 -26.92 15.82 11.54
C LEU A 34 -26.44 17.20 11.02
N PRO A 35 -25.90 18.09 11.88
CA PRO A 35 -25.45 19.41 11.47
C PRO A 35 -24.45 19.40 10.31
N MET A 36 -24.41 20.47 9.52
CA MET A 36 -23.53 20.64 8.36
C MET A 36 -22.06 20.15 8.48
N PRO A 37 -21.34 20.26 9.62
CA PRO A 37 -19.99 19.69 9.73
C PRO A 37 -19.89 18.17 9.49
N PHE A 38 -20.95 17.38 9.66
CA PHE A 38 -20.87 15.92 9.51
C PHE A 38 -21.02 15.47 8.05
N ARG A 39 -21.88 16.13 7.26
CA ARG A 39 -22.03 15.86 5.81
C ARG A 39 -20.79 16.25 4.98
N LEU A 40 -19.90 17.06 5.55
CA LEU A 40 -18.61 17.38 4.95
C LEU A 40 -17.76 16.12 4.75
N ILE A 41 -17.80 15.17 5.70
CA ILE A 41 -17.07 13.89 5.60
C ILE A 41 -17.57 13.10 4.39
N ASP A 42 -18.89 12.94 4.24
CA ASP A 42 -19.48 12.23 3.09
C ASP A 42 -19.11 12.90 1.77
N SER A 43 -19.14 14.24 1.70
CA SER A 43 -18.76 14.97 0.50
C SER A 43 -17.27 14.83 0.15
N ILE A 44 -16.39 14.80 1.15
CA ILE A 44 -14.94 14.62 0.98
C ILE A 44 -14.62 13.17 0.58
N LEU A 45 -15.29 12.18 1.18
CA LEU A 45 -15.16 10.78 0.79
C LEU A 45 -15.65 10.56 -0.64
N GLN A 46 -16.79 11.15 -1.01
CA GLN A 46 -17.32 11.05 -2.37
C GLN A 46 -16.38 11.71 -3.40
N ASP A 47 -15.85 12.91 -3.11
CA ASP A 47 -14.86 13.60 -3.95
C ASP A 47 -13.55 12.80 -4.06
N LEU A 48 -13.07 12.22 -2.96
CA LEU A 48 -11.88 11.35 -2.96
C LEU A 48 -12.11 10.06 -3.79
N ILE A 49 -13.27 9.43 -3.66
CA ILE A 49 -13.66 8.25 -4.45
C ILE A 49 -13.76 8.60 -5.93
N CYS A 50 -14.43 9.71 -6.30
CA CYS A 50 -14.51 10.19 -7.67
C CYS A 50 -13.12 10.46 -8.26
N ARG A 51 -12.24 11.19 -7.55
CA ARG A 51 -10.86 11.47 -8.01
C ARG A 51 -10.02 10.21 -8.13
N ALA A 52 -10.14 9.26 -7.20
CA ALA A 52 -9.46 7.97 -7.28
C ALA A 52 -9.96 7.15 -8.48
N TRP A 53 -11.27 7.15 -8.73
CA TRP A 53 -11.90 6.48 -9.86
C TRP A 53 -11.47 7.11 -11.20
N ASP A 54 -11.46 8.43 -11.31
CA ASP A 54 -10.98 9.16 -12.48
C ASP A 54 -9.49 8.87 -12.75
N ALA A 55 -8.66 8.85 -11.71
CA ALA A 55 -7.24 8.47 -11.83
C ALA A 55 -7.07 7.03 -12.34
N ILE A 56 -7.88 6.09 -11.85
CA ILE A 56 -7.92 4.69 -12.32
C ILE A 56 -8.40 4.63 -13.77
N CYS A 57 -9.46 5.36 -14.14
CA CYS A 57 -10.00 5.41 -15.49
C CYS A 57 -8.99 6.00 -16.48
N VAL A 58 -8.29 7.08 -16.14
CA VAL A 58 -7.20 7.67 -16.94
C VAL A 58 -6.01 6.71 -17.05
N HIS A 59 -5.67 5.96 -16.00
CA HIS A 59 -4.65 4.89 -16.09
C HIS A 59 -5.10 3.71 -16.95
N ARG A 60 -6.41 3.40 -16.97
CA ARG A 60 -6.98 2.31 -17.77
C ARG A 60 -7.15 2.66 -19.25
N SER A 61 -7.41 3.93 -19.58
CA SER A 61 -7.46 4.44 -20.96
C SER A 61 -6.09 4.78 -21.55
N ARG A 62 -5.08 5.07 -20.72
CA ARG A 62 -3.67 5.17 -21.14
C ARG A 62 -2.96 3.83 -21.30
N ARG A 63 -3.57 2.70 -20.90
CA ARG A 63 -3.08 1.38 -21.29
C ARG A 63 -3.48 1.12 -22.75
N PRO A 64 -2.54 0.80 -23.65
CA PRO A 64 -2.90 0.39 -25.00
C PRO A 64 -3.79 -0.88 -24.94
N PRO A 65 -4.77 -1.02 -25.85
CA PRO A 65 -5.70 -2.13 -25.81
C PRO A 65 -4.99 -3.45 -26.16
N ASN A 66 -5.10 -4.41 -25.23
CA ASN A 66 -4.86 -5.84 -25.38
C ASN A 66 -3.41 -6.36 -25.53
N SER A 67 -3.20 -7.53 -24.90
CA SER A 67 -2.38 -8.64 -25.44
C SER A 67 -0.84 -8.53 -25.51
N ALA A 68 -0.19 -7.92 -24.51
CA ALA A 68 1.27 -8.08 -24.31
C ALA A 68 1.68 -8.73 -22.98
N VAL A 69 0.83 -8.67 -21.94
CA VAL A 69 1.20 -9.10 -20.57
C VAL A 69 1.17 -10.63 -20.40
N LEU A 70 0.45 -11.37 -21.24
CA LEU A 70 0.27 -12.82 -21.12
C LEU A 70 1.07 -13.65 -22.12
N THR A 71 1.35 -13.14 -23.33
CA THR A 71 2.19 -13.82 -24.34
C THR A 71 3.67 -13.92 -23.93
N PHE A 72 4.05 -13.16 -22.90
CA PHE A 72 5.44 -13.01 -22.43
C PHE A 72 6.01 -14.24 -21.72
N MET A 73 5.14 -15.13 -21.22
CA MET A 73 5.55 -16.26 -20.37
C MET A 73 5.86 -17.54 -21.15
N GLN A 74 5.75 -17.52 -22.48
CA GLN A 74 5.86 -18.72 -23.32
C GLN A 74 7.16 -18.81 -24.12
N HIS A 75 7.96 -17.73 -24.19
CA HIS A 75 9.25 -17.76 -24.90
C HIS A 75 10.38 -18.22 -23.97
N GLU A 76 10.55 -19.53 -23.90
CA GLU A 76 11.78 -20.22 -23.47
C GLU A 76 12.46 -19.72 -22.17
N MET A 77 11.67 -19.60 -21.10
CA MET A 77 12.22 -20.03 -19.80
C MET A 77 12.49 -21.54 -19.90
N GLY A 78 13.77 -21.89 -20.12
CA GLY A 78 14.21 -23.28 -20.28
C GLY A 78 13.70 -24.18 -19.14
N GLU A 79 13.36 -25.42 -19.52
CA GLU A 79 12.42 -26.37 -18.89
C GLU A 79 12.76 -26.88 -17.47
N ALA A 80 13.64 -26.20 -16.73
CA ALA A 80 14.08 -26.57 -15.38
C ALA A 80 14.14 -25.38 -14.38
N ALA A 81 13.86 -24.14 -14.81
CA ALA A 81 13.98 -22.96 -13.96
C ALA A 81 12.66 -22.65 -13.20
N ASN A 82 12.44 -23.31 -12.06
CA ASN A 82 11.35 -22.97 -11.13
C ASN A 82 11.52 -21.54 -10.60
N VAL A 83 10.80 -20.58 -11.19
CA VAL A 83 10.81 -19.19 -10.75
C VAL A 83 10.11 -19.05 -9.41
N CYS A 84 10.84 -18.55 -8.41
CA CYS A 84 10.40 -18.44 -7.03
C CYS A 84 9.60 -17.15 -6.78
N CYS A 85 10.00 -16.04 -7.41
CA CYS A 85 9.28 -14.77 -7.35
C CYS A 85 9.62 -13.89 -8.56
N ILE A 86 8.74 -12.93 -8.86
CA ILE A 86 8.90 -11.93 -9.91
C ILE A 86 8.59 -10.52 -9.40
N SER A 87 9.26 -9.52 -9.96
CA SER A 87 9.00 -8.11 -9.67
C SER A 87 9.16 -7.28 -10.94
N LYS A 88 8.29 -6.29 -11.14
CA LYS A 88 8.35 -5.39 -12.29
C LYS A 88 8.86 -4.02 -11.86
N ALA A 89 9.75 -3.44 -12.65
CA ALA A 89 10.02 -2.00 -12.61
C ALA A 89 10.17 -1.46 -14.04
N ARG A 90 9.44 -0.39 -14.36
CA ARG A 90 9.39 0.26 -15.67
C ARG A 90 9.04 -0.71 -16.79
N GLN A 91 10.00 -0.91 -17.68
CA GLN A 91 9.95 -1.78 -18.85
C GLN A 91 10.92 -2.96 -18.68
N CYS A 92 11.17 -3.38 -17.44
CA CYS A 92 12.00 -4.52 -17.12
C CYS A 92 11.29 -5.44 -16.11
N LEU A 93 11.55 -6.74 -16.20
CA LEU A 93 11.02 -7.76 -15.28
C LEU A 93 12.19 -8.48 -14.60
N PHE A 94 12.24 -8.41 -13.29
CA PHE A 94 13.14 -9.19 -12.46
C PHE A 94 12.47 -10.52 -12.12
N SER A 95 13.17 -11.63 -12.28
CA SER A 95 12.73 -12.93 -11.77
C SER A 95 13.83 -13.62 -10.96
N ALA A 96 13.42 -14.33 -9.93
CA ALA A 96 14.27 -15.23 -9.16
C ALA A 96 14.03 -16.67 -9.58
N SER A 97 15.08 -17.46 -9.77
CA SER A 97 15.02 -18.93 -9.88
C SER A 97 16.11 -19.53 -9.01
N GLY A 98 15.73 -20.10 -7.86
CA GLY A 98 16.67 -20.52 -6.83
C GLY A 98 17.47 -19.33 -6.30
N SER A 99 18.80 -19.39 -6.34
CA SER A 99 19.69 -18.28 -5.97
C SER A 99 20.03 -17.33 -7.14
N ASN A 100 19.39 -17.47 -8.30
CA ASN A 100 19.67 -16.65 -9.48
C ASN A 100 18.63 -15.54 -9.66
N LEU A 101 19.07 -14.28 -9.68
CA LEU A 101 18.28 -13.13 -10.13
C LEU A 101 18.55 -12.89 -11.61
N SER A 102 17.51 -12.91 -12.45
CA SER A 102 17.59 -12.55 -13.86
C SER A 102 16.78 -11.29 -14.14
N LEU A 103 17.24 -10.48 -15.10
CA LEU A 103 16.48 -9.36 -15.63
C LEU A 103 16.11 -9.64 -17.09
N PHE A 104 14.85 -9.35 -17.42
CA PHE A 104 14.31 -9.40 -18.76
C PHE A 104 13.89 -7.99 -19.21
N SER A 105 14.11 -7.69 -20.48
CA SER A 105 13.62 -6.47 -21.13
C SER A 105 12.09 -6.53 -21.32
N SER A 106 11.47 -5.43 -21.75
CA SER A 106 10.04 -5.39 -22.13
C SER A 106 9.69 -6.13 -23.43
N VAL A 107 10.66 -6.79 -24.06
CA VAL A 107 10.42 -7.67 -25.24
C VAL A 107 10.74 -9.15 -24.96
N GLY A 108 11.15 -9.50 -23.74
CA GLY A 108 11.35 -10.89 -23.29
C GLY A 108 12.79 -11.37 -23.36
N GLU A 109 13.70 -10.54 -23.88
CA GLU A 109 15.12 -10.83 -23.92
C GLU A 109 15.72 -10.81 -22.51
N LYS A 110 16.43 -11.88 -22.12
CA LYS A 110 17.15 -11.95 -20.85
C LYS A 110 18.42 -11.09 -20.92
N LEU A 111 18.40 -9.93 -20.28
CA LEU A 111 19.47 -8.95 -20.27
C LEU A 111 20.68 -9.39 -19.43
N PHE A 112 20.45 -10.01 -18.27
CA PHE A 112 21.52 -10.61 -17.46
C PHE A 112 20.97 -11.64 -16.46
N THR A 113 21.88 -12.43 -15.87
CA THR A 113 21.64 -13.26 -14.67
C THR A 113 22.77 -13.03 -13.66
N VAL A 114 22.45 -12.89 -12.37
CA VAL A 114 23.40 -12.86 -11.25
C VAL A 114 23.03 -13.99 -10.27
N SER A 115 24.03 -14.76 -9.86
CA SER A 115 23.90 -15.85 -8.88
C SER A 115 24.40 -15.39 -7.51
N TYR A 116 23.63 -15.65 -6.45
CA TYR A 116 23.99 -15.33 -5.07
C TYR A 116 24.41 -16.59 -4.30
N GLN A 117 25.34 -16.41 -3.36
CA GLN A 117 25.76 -17.47 -2.41
C GLN A 117 24.98 -17.40 -1.09
N THR A 118 24.25 -16.31 -0.83
CA THR A 118 23.52 -16.01 0.42
C THR A 118 22.33 -16.94 0.68
N GLY A 119 21.81 -17.62 -0.34
CA GLY A 119 20.68 -18.53 -0.26
C GLY A 119 19.76 -18.48 -1.49
N VAL A 120 18.61 -19.14 -1.39
CA VAL A 120 17.53 -19.04 -2.40
C VAL A 120 16.85 -17.68 -2.24
N ILE A 121 16.53 -17.00 -3.34
CA ILE A 121 15.79 -15.74 -3.32
C ILE A 121 14.31 -16.05 -3.09
N THR A 122 13.73 -15.49 -2.03
CA THR A 122 12.34 -15.69 -1.63
C THR A 122 11.45 -14.51 -1.99
N SER A 123 12.00 -13.29 -2.11
CA SER A 123 11.26 -12.10 -2.52
C SER A 123 12.14 -11.13 -3.28
N ILE A 124 11.54 -10.43 -4.26
CA ILE A 124 12.11 -9.28 -4.94
C ILE A 124 11.05 -8.17 -4.91
N GLN A 125 11.41 -7.00 -4.39
CA GLN A 125 10.54 -5.83 -4.43
C GLN A 125 11.31 -4.63 -4.98
N CYS A 126 10.79 -4.01 -6.03
CA CYS A 126 11.42 -2.88 -6.71
C CYS A 126 10.63 -1.59 -6.47
N ASN A 127 11.31 -0.44 -6.48
CA ASN A 127 10.63 0.84 -6.59
C ASN A 127 10.54 1.31 -8.05
N ASP A 128 9.33 1.54 -8.54
CA ASP A 128 9.08 2.01 -9.91
C ASP A 128 8.81 3.53 -9.96
N THR A 129 9.67 4.33 -9.34
CA THR A 129 9.59 5.79 -9.46
C THR A 129 10.10 6.23 -10.84
N ALA A 130 9.29 7.06 -11.50
CA ALA A 130 9.44 7.40 -12.91
C ALA A 130 10.67 8.28 -13.24
N SER A 131 11.34 8.87 -12.26
CA SER A 131 12.30 9.97 -12.45
C SER A 131 13.79 9.60 -12.39
N THR A 132 14.16 8.49 -11.76
CA THR A 132 15.50 8.37 -11.13
C THR A 132 16.64 7.84 -12.02
N HIS A 133 16.35 7.33 -13.21
CA HIS A 133 17.19 6.40 -14.01
C HIS A 133 17.57 5.07 -13.30
N VAL A 134 17.97 5.09 -12.03
CA VAL A 134 18.34 3.92 -11.22
C VAL A 134 17.12 3.34 -10.48
N VAL A 135 16.93 2.03 -10.51
CA VAL A 135 15.85 1.34 -9.79
C VAL A 135 16.41 0.70 -8.51
N PRO A 136 16.02 1.14 -7.31
CA PRO A 136 16.33 0.40 -6.10
C PRO A 136 15.43 -0.83 -5.99
N LEU A 137 16.02 -1.92 -5.53
CA LEU A 137 15.33 -3.18 -5.26
C LEU A 137 15.86 -3.80 -3.96
N VAL A 138 14.96 -4.42 -3.20
CA VAL A 138 15.32 -5.27 -2.07
C VAL A 138 15.12 -6.72 -2.51
N VAL A 139 16.14 -7.53 -2.27
CA VAL A 139 16.13 -8.98 -2.52
C VAL A 139 16.24 -9.68 -1.18
N THR A 140 15.24 -10.50 -0.83
CA THR A 140 15.23 -11.28 0.42
C THR A 140 15.60 -12.73 0.11
N PHE A 141 16.40 -13.33 0.99
CA PHE A 141 16.89 -14.70 0.87
C PHE A 141 16.27 -15.63 1.91
N SER A 142 16.28 -16.93 1.62
CA SER A 142 15.82 -18.00 2.52
C SER A 142 16.59 -18.08 3.85
N SER A 143 17.74 -17.42 3.95
CA SER A 143 18.55 -17.27 5.16
C SER A 143 18.06 -16.15 6.11
N GLY A 144 16.95 -15.47 5.77
CA GLY A 144 16.41 -14.32 6.52
C GLY A 144 17.16 -13.01 6.26
N GLN A 145 18.30 -13.07 5.56
CA GLN A 145 19.05 -11.90 5.11
C GLN A 145 18.31 -11.21 3.95
N SER A 146 18.42 -9.89 3.87
CA SER A 146 17.97 -9.12 2.71
C SER A 146 19.07 -8.17 2.23
N ASP A 147 19.09 -7.88 0.94
CA ASP A 147 20.05 -6.97 0.33
C ASP A 147 19.32 -5.84 -0.39
N LEU A 148 19.68 -4.60 -0.05
CA LEU A 148 19.35 -3.43 -0.84
C LEU A 148 20.33 -3.33 -2.00
N MET A 149 19.79 -3.31 -3.22
CA MET A 149 20.55 -3.22 -4.47
C MET A 149 20.03 -2.08 -5.35
N LEU A 150 20.86 -1.66 -6.31
CA LEU A 150 20.52 -0.68 -7.32
C LEU A 150 20.75 -1.27 -8.72
N TRP A 151 19.69 -1.27 -9.54
CA TRP A 151 19.78 -1.51 -10.98
C TRP A 151 20.03 -0.20 -11.72
N THR A 152 21.16 -0.09 -12.41
CA THR A 152 21.62 1.16 -13.08
C THR A 152 21.28 1.22 -14.57
N GLY A 153 20.43 0.33 -15.08
CA GLY A 153 20.23 0.15 -16.52
C GLY A 153 21.32 -0.67 -17.22
N ARG A 154 22.41 -1.02 -16.52
CA ARG A 154 23.51 -1.86 -17.05
C ARG A 154 23.96 -2.98 -16.11
N LYS A 155 23.96 -2.73 -14.79
CA LYS A 155 24.31 -3.73 -13.77
C LYS A 155 23.47 -3.56 -12.52
N VAL A 156 23.27 -4.65 -11.79
CA VAL A 156 22.83 -4.62 -10.39
C VAL A 156 24.05 -4.45 -9.50
N ILE A 157 23.96 -3.57 -8.51
CA ILE A 157 25.00 -3.31 -7.53
C ILE A 157 24.40 -3.51 -6.14
N ARG A 158 24.98 -4.38 -5.32
CA ARG A 158 24.65 -4.48 -3.89
C ARG A 158 25.12 -3.20 -3.19
N VAL A 159 24.21 -2.51 -2.51
CA VAL A 159 24.51 -1.27 -1.77
C VAL A 159 24.71 -1.58 -0.29
N GLN A 160 23.77 -2.31 0.31
CA GLN A 160 23.71 -2.49 1.76
C GLN A 160 23.05 -3.83 2.09
N GLN A 161 23.57 -4.52 3.11
CA GLN A 161 22.93 -5.68 3.73
C GLN A 161 21.94 -5.21 4.80
N LEU A 162 20.79 -5.88 4.89
CA LEU A 162 19.70 -5.62 5.81
C LEU A 162 19.42 -6.90 6.65
N PRO A 163 19.42 -6.83 7.99
CA PRO A 163 19.66 -5.65 8.82
C PRO A 163 21.08 -5.08 8.68
N ILE A 164 21.22 -3.79 8.97
CA ILE A 164 22.51 -3.09 8.90
C ILE A 164 23.43 -3.53 10.06
N ASP A 165 22.84 -3.74 11.24
CA ASP A 165 23.53 -4.23 12.43
C ASP A 165 23.48 -5.74 12.55
N ALA A 166 24.59 -6.37 12.93
CA ALA A 166 24.72 -7.81 13.15
C ALA A 166 24.00 -8.34 14.43
N SER A 167 23.04 -7.57 14.96
CA SER A 167 22.14 -8.06 15.99
C SER A 167 21.23 -9.16 15.43
N LYS A 168 20.57 -9.96 16.30
CA LYS A 168 19.66 -11.03 15.88
C LYS A 168 18.31 -10.47 15.42
N GLN A 169 18.35 -9.55 14.46
CA GLN A 169 17.20 -8.89 13.87
C GLN A 169 16.81 -9.55 12.54
N PHE A 170 15.51 -9.56 12.25
CA PHE A 170 14.96 -10.05 10.98
C PHE A 170 14.13 -8.96 10.32
N LEU A 171 14.23 -8.82 8.99
CA LEU A 171 13.44 -7.84 8.25
C LEU A 171 11.98 -8.33 8.13
N LEU A 172 11.08 -7.76 8.93
CA LEU A 172 9.65 -8.10 8.91
C LEU A 172 8.92 -7.48 7.71
N SER A 173 9.23 -6.21 7.43
CA SER A 173 8.54 -5.43 6.42
C SER A 173 9.41 -4.25 6.00
N PHE A 174 9.20 -3.76 4.79
CA PHE A 174 9.83 -2.56 4.29
C PHE A 174 8.94 -1.88 3.25
N ALA A 175 9.13 -0.59 3.07
CA ALA A 175 8.44 0.18 2.04
C ALA A 175 9.37 1.25 1.48
N PHE A 176 9.42 1.35 0.15
CA PHE A 176 10.01 2.51 -0.50
C PHE A 176 9.07 3.70 -0.43
N SER A 177 9.63 4.90 -0.28
CA SER A 177 8.84 6.13 -0.39
C SER A 177 8.38 6.37 -1.83
N ALA A 178 7.25 7.08 -1.98
CA ALA A 178 6.70 7.44 -3.29
C ALA A 178 7.61 8.36 -4.13
N CYS A 179 8.61 9.02 -3.52
CA CYS A 179 9.67 9.75 -4.22
C CYS A 179 10.92 8.90 -4.50
N GLY A 180 11.05 7.73 -3.86
CA GLY A 180 12.15 6.78 -4.00
C GLY A 180 13.47 7.18 -3.32
N ASN A 181 13.48 8.31 -2.61
CA ASN A 181 14.65 8.78 -1.86
C ASN A 181 14.81 8.12 -0.49
N TYR A 182 13.80 7.37 -0.01
CA TYR A 182 13.80 6.74 1.31
C TYR A 182 13.30 5.30 1.23
N LEU A 183 13.84 4.46 2.11
CA LEU A 183 13.38 3.11 2.40
C LEU A 183 13.09 3.07 3.90
N SER A 184 11.85 2.78 4.30
CA SER A 184 11.56 2.36 5.67
C SER A 184 11.73 0.84 5.77
N ALA A 185 12.30 0.38 6.87
CA ALA A 185 12.47 -1.03 7.19
C ALA A 185 12.06 -1.24 8.65
N VAL A 186 11.25 -2.27 8.89
CA VAL A 186 10.80 -2.70 10.22
C VAL A 186 11.49 -4.03 10.51
N TYR A 187 12.20 -4.06 11.63
CA TYR A 187 12.93 -5.24 12.08
C TYR A 187 12.26 -5.85 13.31
N GLU A 188 12.18 -7.17 13.37
CA GLU A 188 11.92 -7.90 14.62
C GLU A 188 13.21 -7.92 15.43
N GLY A 189 13.16 -7.50 16.69
CA GLY A 189 14.24 -7.72 17.65
C GLY A 189 13.94 -8.93 18.52
N ASN A 190 14.94 -9.78 18.73
CA ASN A 190 14.96 -10.77 19.81
C ASN A 190 15.25 -10.11 21.17
#